data_AF-A0A678UH87-F1
#
_entry.id   AF-A0A678UH87-F1
#
_cell.length_a   1.000
_cell.length_b   1.000
_cell.length_c   1.000
_cell.angle_alpha   90.00
_cell.angle_beta   90.00
_cell.angle_gamma   90.00
#
_symmetry.space_group_name_H-M   'P 1'
#
loop_
_entity.id
_entity.type
_entity.pdbx_description
1 polymer ?
#
loop_
_entity_poly.entity_id
_entity_poly.type
_entity_poly.pdbx_seq_one_letter_code
_entity_poly.pdbx_strand_id
1 'polypeptide(L)'
;QTLTHEIGHTLGLSHPGDYNAGEGDPSYADATYAEDTRAYSVMSYWEEQNTGQDFKGAYSSAPLLDDIAAIQKLYGANLTTRTGDTVYGFNSNTERDFYSATSSSSKLVFSVWDAGGNDTLDFSGFSQNQKINLNEKALSDVGGLKGN
;
A
#
# COMPACT_ATOMS: atom_id res chain seq x y z
N GLN A 1 10.12 -4.44 -0.28
CA GLN A 1 8.96 -5.23 -0.71
C GLN A 1 9.16 -6.74 -0.56
N THR A 2 10.17 -7.38 -1.19
CA THR A 2 10.35 -8.85 -1.12
C THR A 2 10.35 -9.40 0.30
N LEU A 3 11.04 -8.76 1.25
CA LEU A 3 11.00 -9.19 2.66
C LEU A 3 9.55 -9.20 3.22
N THR A 4 8.78 -8.14 2.98
CA THR A 4 7.38 -8.03 3.40
C THR A 4 6.51 -9.11 2.76
N HIS A 5 6.74 -9.41 1.48
CA HIS A 5 6.07 -10.45 0.72
C HIS A 5 6.35 -11.85 1.31
N GLU A 6 7.62 -12.21 1.48
CA GLU A 6 7.99 -13.52 2.05
C GLU A 6 7.51 -13.66 3.51
N ILE A 7 7.56 -12.59 4.31
CA ILE A 7 6.97 -12.60 5.65
C ILE A 7 5.46 -12.84 5.55
N GLY A 8 4.76 -12.22 4.59
CA GLY A 8 3.35 -12.48 4.29
C GLY A 8 3.07 -13.97 4.08
N HIS A 9 3.90 -14.66 3.28
CA HIS A 9 3.81 -16.11 3.13
C HIS A 9 3.98 -16.88 4.45
N THR A 10 4.96 -16.51 5.28
CA THR A 10 5.13 -17.17 6.60
C THR A 10 3.95 -16.95 7.54
N LEU A 11 3.19 -15.88 7.34
CA LEU A 11 1.96 -15.56 8.08
C LEU A 11 0.70 -16.15 7.42
N GLY A 12 0.84 -16.97 6.38
CA GLY A 12 -0.27 -17.67 5.74
C GLY A 12 -0.98 -16.91 4.63
N LEU A 13 -0.39 -15.83 4.09
CA LEU A 13 -0.89 -15.18 2.88
C LEU A 13 -0.34 -15.88 1.63
N SER A 14 -1.20 -16.17 0.67
CA SER A 14 -0.81 -16.67 -0.66
C SER A 14 -0.64 -15.50 -1.64
N HIS A 15 -0.12 -15.79 -2.83
CA HIS A 15 -0.39 -14.91 -3.97
C HIS A 15 -1.91 -14.78 -4.18
N PRO A 16 -2.40 -13.66 -4.74
CA PRO A 16 -3.83 -13.47 -4.96
C PRO A 16 -4.46 -14.36 -6.03
N GLY A 17 -3.64 -15.06 -6.84
CA GLY A 17 -4.07 -16.10 -7.78
C GLY A 17 -3.15 -17.33 -7.72
N ASP A 18 -3.57 -18.41 -8.39
CA ASP A 18 -2.82 -19.67 -8.47
C ASP A 18 -1.68 -19.59 -9.51
N TYR A 19 -0.65 -18.80 -9.18
CA TYR A 19 0.58 -18.70 -9.96
C TYR A 19 1.80 -18.69 -9.04
N ASN A 20 2.95 -19.06 -9.58
CA ASN A 20 4.20 -19.05 -8.85
C ASN A 20 5.40 -18.85 -9.79
N ALA A 21 6.48 -18.28 -9.27
CA ALA A 21 7.72 -18.18 -10.03
C ALA A 21 8.29 -19.60 -10.29
N GLY A 22 8.60 -19.90 -11.54
CA GLY A 22 9.12 -21.21 -11.95
C GLY A 22 8.05 -22.26 -12.28
N GLU A 23 6.77 -21.92 -12.16
CA GLU A 23 5.65 -22.77 -12.59
C GLU A 23 5.00 -22.18 -13.85
N GLY A 24 5.50 -22.61 -15.01
CA GLY A 24 5.03 -22.10 -16.31
C GLY A 24 5.56 -20.71 -16.65
N ASP A 25 4.77 -19.93 -17.39
CA ASP A 25 5.06 -18.55 -17.79
C ASP A 25 3.85 -17.66 -17.46
N PRO A 26 3.55 -17.45 -16.16
CA PRO A 26 2.33 -16.76 -15.75
C PRO A 26 2.38 -15.28 -16.13
N SER A 27 1.21 -14.74 -16.44
CA SER A 27 0.98 -13.33 -16.78
C SER A 27 -0.20 -12.76 -16.00
N TYR A 28 -0.39 -11.44 -16.02
CA TYR A 28 -1.58 -10.82 -15.42
C TYR A 28 -2.89 -11.32 -16.06
N ALA A 29 -2.86 -11.87 -17.28
CA ALA A 29 -4.05 -12.50 -17.88
C ALA A 29 -4.50 -13.77 -17.12
N ASP A 30 -3.63 -14.34 -16.28
CA ASP A 30 -3.89 -15.50 -15.43
C ASP A 30 -4.38 -15.09 -14.02
N ALA A 31 -4.49 -13.79 -13.74
CA ALA A 31 -5.01 -13.28 -12.47
C ALA A 31 -6.47 -13.72 -12.27
N THR A 32 -6.80 -14.09 -11.03
CA THR A 32 -8.16 -14.53 -10.68
C THR A 32 -9.15 -13.37 -10.60
N TYR A 33 -8.68 -12.16 -10.26
CA TYR A 33 -9.48 -10.95 -10.17
C TYR A 33 -8.64 -9.73 -10.60
N ALA A 34 -9.32 -8.64 -10.97
CA ALA A 34 -8.66 -7.48 -11.58
C ALA A 34 -7.71 -6.76 -10.63
N GLU A 35 -8.05 -6.66 -9.35
CA GLU A 35 -7.24 -5.97 -8.35
C GLU A 35 -6.03 -6.79 -7.87
N ASP A 36 -5.74 -7.95 -8.46
CA ASP A 36 -4.46 -8.64 -8.29
C ASP A 36 -3.35 -7.84 -8.99
N THR A 37 -2.94 -6.75 -8.35
CA THR A 37 -1.77 -5.96 -8.74
C THR A 37 -1.07 -5.42 -7.50
N ARG A 38 0.16 -4.97 -7.70
CA ARG A 38 0.95 -4.30 -6.67
C ARG A 38 0.38 -2.96 -6.23
N ALA A 39 -0.75 -2.50 -6.77
CA ALA A 39 -1.52 -1.39 -6.22
C ALA A 39 -2.29 -1.77 -4.95
N TYR A 40 -2.71 -3.03 -4.83
CA TYR A 40 -3.63 -3.49 -3.79
C TYR A 40 -3.00 -4.50 -2.83
N SER A 41 -2.07 -5.32 -3.31
CA SER A 41 -1.40 -6.35 -2.52
C SER A 41 0.08 -6.46 -2.86
N VAL A 42 0.95 -6.47 -1.84
CA VAL A 42 2.37 -6.80 -2.02
C VAL A 42 2.58 -8.29 -2.33
N MET A 43 1.55 -9.11 -2.16
CA MET A 43 1.56 -10.52 -2.55
C MET A 43 1.41 -10.71 -4.07
N SER A 44 1.01 -9.67 -4.81
CA SER A 44 0.87 -9.74 -6.27
C SER A 44 2.22 -9.69 -6.99
N TYR A 45 2.30 -10.41 -8.11
CA TYR A 45 3.41 -10.30 -9.07
C TYR A 45 3.21 -9.17 -10.08
N TRP A 46 1.97 -8.71 -10.26
CA TRP A 46 1.57 -7.90 -11.40
C TRP A 46 1.77 -6.40 -11.12
N GLU A 47 2.27 -5.69 -12.12
CA GLU A 47 2.51 -4.24 -12.03
C GLU A 47 1.21 -3.46 -11.80
N GLU A 48 1.31 -2.37 -11.05
CA GLU A 48 0.16 -1.52 -10.67
C GLU A 48 -0.53 -0.89 -11.89
N GLN A 49 0.20 -0.75 -13.01
CA GLN A 49 -0.30 -0.18 -14.26
C GLN A 49 -1.42 -1.00 -14.88
N ASN A 50 -1.50 -2.31 -14.60
CA ASN A 50 -2.60 -3.16 -15.06
C ASN A 50 -3.97 -2.68 -14.57
N THR A 51 -4.01 -1.99 -13.43
CA THR A 51 -5.23 -1.41 -12.84
C THR A 51 -5.27 0.13 -12.91
N GLY A 52 -4.34 0.75 -13.65
CA GLY A 52 -4.34 2.19 -13.95
C GLY A 52 -3.58 3.07 -12.95
N GLN A 53 -3.01 2.49 -11.90
CA GLN A 53 -2.08 3.17 -10.99
C GLN A 53 -0.70 3.37 -11.64
N ASP A 54 0.11 4.22 -11.04
CA ASP A 54 1.48 4.49 -11.51
C ASP A 54 2.35 5.00 -10.37
N PHE A 55 3.23 4.13 -9.88
CA PHE A 55 4.13 4.41 -8.76
C PHE A 55 5.50 4.92 -9.21
N LYS A 56 5.67 5.18 -10.51
CA LYS A 56 6.91 5.69 -11.09
C LYS A 56 8.12 4.81 -10.73
N GLY A 57 7.93 3.49 -10.70
CA GLY A 57 8.95 2.50 -10.37
C GLY A 57 9.26 2.36 -8.87
N ALA A 58 8.48 2.99 -7.99
CA ALA A 58 8.53 2.71 -6.57
C ALA A 58 7.72 1.44 -6.25
N TYR A 59 8.06 0.79 -5.14
CA TYR A 59 7.38 -0.41 -4.64
C TYR A 59 6.97 -0.18 -3.19
N SER A 60 5.77 -0.58 -2.81
CA SER A 60 5.36 -0.52 -1.40
C SER A 60 6.31 -1.33 -0.51
N SER A 61 6.75 -0.71 0.58
CA SER A 61 7.56 -1.37 1.60
C SER A 61 6.70 -2.12 2.63
N ALA A 62 5.43 -1.76 2.77
CA ALA A 62 4.52 -2.26 3.80
C ALA A 62 3.28 -2.95 3.20
N PRO A 63 2.50 -3.71 4.00
CA PRO A 63 1.22 -4.27 3.54
C PRO A 63 0.31 -3.19 2.93
N LEU A 64 -0.31 -3.51 1.80
CA LEU A 64 -1.27 -2.67 1.09
C LEU A 64 -2.71 -3.04 1.50
N LEU A 65 -3.70 -2.40 0.86
CA LEU A 65 -5.10 -2.44 1.28
C LEU A 65 -5.65 -3.87 1.46
N ASP A 66 -5.40 -4.75 0.48
CA ASP A 66 -5.90 -6.12 0.51
C ASP A 66 -5.10 -7.00 1.49
N ASP A 67 -3.79 -6.73 1.63
CA ASP A 67 -2.93 -7.42 2.59
C ASP A 67 -3.39 -7.14 4.03
N ILE A 68 -3.73 -5.89 4.33
CA ILE A 68 -4.25 -5.46 5.64
C ILE A 68 -5.56 -6.19 5.92
N ALA A 69 -6.50 -6.21 4.96
CA ALA A 69 -7.77 -6.91 5.12
C ALA A 69 -7.55 -8.43 5.36
N ALA A 70 -6.66 -9.06 4.58
CA ALA A 70 -6.38 -10.49 4.68
C ALA A 70 -5.73 -10.85 6.03
N ILE A 71 -4.69 -10.12 6.45
CA ILE A 71 -3.98 -10.44 7.69
C ILE A 71 -4.86 -10.20 8.93
N GLN A 72 -5.71 -9.17 8.89
CA GLN A 72 -6.67 -8.91 9.95
C GLN A 72 -7.77 -9.98 10.01
N LYS A 73 -8.16 -10.56 8.87
CA LYS A 73 -9.08 -11.69 8.85
C LYS A 73 -8.48 -12.93 9.53
N LEU A 74 -7.17 -13.14 9.39
CA LEU A 74 -6.48 -14.29 10.01
C LEU A 74 -6.23 -14.09 11.51
N TYR A 75 -5.79 -12.89 11.92
CA TYR A 75 -5.26 -12.67 13.27
C TYR A 75 -5.97 -11.58 14.08
N GLY A 76 -6.98 -10.92 13.51
CA GLY A 76 -7.66 -9.78 14.11
C GLY A 76 -6.94 -8.45 13.86
N ALA A 77 -7.71 -7.36 13.92
CA ALA A 77 -7.19 -5.99 13.82
C ALA A 77 -6.43 -5.58 15.08
N ASN A 78 -5.28 -4.92 14.91
CA ASN A 78 -4.55 -4.33 16.03
C ASN A 78 -5.12 -2.94 16.37
N LEU A 79 -6.00 -2.91 17.36
CA LEU A 79 -6.71 -1.71 17.81
C LEU A 79 -5.89 -0.80 18.76
N THR A 80 -4.60 -1.04 18.94
CA THR A 80 -3.71 -0.19 19.75
C THR A 80 -2.68 0.55 18.91
N THR A 81 -2.70 0.38 17.59
CA THR A 81 -1.74 1.03 16.70
C THR A 81 -2.16 2.48 16.46
N ARG A 82 -1.30 3.44 16.82
CA ARG A 82 -1.47 4.86 16.51
C ARG A 82 -2.75 5.50 17.05
N THR A 83 -3.21 5.11 18.25
CA THR A 83 -4.47 5.61 18.85
C THR A 83 -4.49 7.09 19.29
N GLY A 84 -3.48 7.87 18.90
CA GLY A 84 -3.38 9.31 19.19
C GLY A 84 -3.33 10.09 17.89
N ASP A 85 -3.25 11.42 17.96
CA ASP A 85 -3.25 12.26 16.77
C ASP A 85 -2.04 11.98 15.87
N THR A 86 -2.29 11.43 14.68
CA THR A 86 -1.25 10.98 13.77
C THR A 86 -1.17 11.83 12.49
N VAL A 87 0.04 12.21 12.10
CA VAL A 87 0.34 12.88 10.83
C VAL A 87 1.07 11.92 9.90
N TYR A 88 0.52 11.69 8.71
CA TYR A 88 1.11 10.89 7.63
C TYR A 88 1.59 11.81 6.51
N GLY A 89 2.69 11.46 5.84
CA GLY A 89 3.30 12.27 4.78
C GLY A 89 4.40 13.20 5.31
N PHE A 90 4.34 14.49 4.98
CA PHE A 90 5.23 15.51 5.55
C PHE A 90 4.93 15.71 7.03
N ASN A 91 5.93 16.17 7.79
CA ASN A 91 5.79 16.40 9.24
C ASN A 91 5.31 15.16 10.01
N SER A 92 5.56 13.95 9.48
CA SER A 92 5.03 12.73 10.06
C SER A 92 5.55 12.47 11.47
N ASN A 93 4.66 11.98 12.33
CA ASN A 93 4.97 11.47 13.67
C ASN A 93 4.77 9.95 13.78
N THR A 94 4.68 9.23 12.64
CA THR A 94 4.40 7.78 12.61
C THR A 94 5.57 6.90 13.04
N GLU A 95 6.80 7.45 13.04
CA GLU A 95 8.05 6.71 13.18
C GLU A 95 8.14 5.52 12.18
N ARG A 96 7.57 5.69 10.98
CA ARG A 96 7.67 4.73 9.87
C ARG A 96 8.18 5.44 8.63
N ASP A 97 9.21 4.85 8.03
CA ASP A 97 9.83 5.32 6.80
C ASP A 97 8.82 5.40 5.64
N PHE A 98 8.01 4.35 5.45
CA PHE A 98 7.03 4.27 4.36
C PHE A 98 5.86 5.25 4.49
N TYR A 99 5.61 5.82 5.67
CA TYR A 99 4.60 6.87 5.87
C TYR A 99 5.18 8.29 5.85
N SER A 100 6.50 8.46 5.74
CA SER A 100 7.16 9.75 5.92
C SER A 100 7.68 10.32 4.60
N ALA A 101 7.26 11.54 4.26
CA ALA A 101 7.89 12.34 3.21
C ALA A 101 8.83 13.38 3.81
N THR A 102 10.02 13.50 3.23
CA THR A 102 11.05 14.45 3.68
C THR A 102 11.44 15.45 2.59
N SER A 103 10.99 15.25 1.35
CA SER A 103 11.18 16.18 0.25
C SER A 103 10.08 16.07 -0.80
N SER A 104 9.99 17.06 -1.68
CA SER A 104 9.06 17.06 -2.82
C SER A 104 9.34 15.95 -3.85
N SER A 105 10.45 15.21 -3.70
CA SER A 105 10.82 14.07 -4.56
C SER A 105 10.53 12.72 -3.90
N SER A 106 10.04 12.68 -2.66
CA SER A 106 9.63 11.45 -1.98
C SER A 106 8.51 10.76 -2.78
N LYS A 107 8.65 9.45 -3.02
CA LYS A 107 7.60 8.63 -3.63
C LYS A 107 6.93 7.81 -2.53
N LEU A 108 5.73 8.22 -2.15
CA LEU A 108 4.94 7.56 -1.12
C LEU A 108 4.09 6.47 -1.77
N VAL A 109 4.10 5.25 -1.22
CA VAL A 109 3.19 4.16 -1.60
C VAL A 109 2.81 3.45 -0.31
N PHE A 110 1.59 3.64 0.20
CA PHE A 110 1.19 3.04 1.47
C PHE A 110 -0.31 2.84 1.67
N SER A 111 -0.64 1.73 2.35
CA SER A 111 -1.88 1.47 3.10
C SER A 111 -1.96 2.23 4.44
N VAL A 112 -2.86 3.19 4.69
CA VAL A 112 -3.04 3.72 6.07
C VAL A 112 -3.78 2.70 6.93
N TRP A 113 -3.15 2.29 8.02
CA TRP A 113 -3.84 1.64 9.15
C TRP A 113 -3.80 2.59 10.33
N ASP A 114 -4.93 2.88 10.96
CA ASP A 114 -4.98 3.71 12.16
C ASP A 114 -6.12 3.23 13.05
N ALA A 115 -5.90 3.17 14.36
CA ALA A 115 -6.89 2.67 15.31
C ALA A 115 -7.69 3.78 16.00
N GLY A 116 -7.36 5.07 15.76
CA GLY A 116 -8.15 6.20 16.22
C GLY A 116 -7.28 7.41 16.61
N GLY A 117 -7.92 8.56 16.80
CA GLY A 117 -7.21 9.83 17.01
C GLY A 117 -7.88 10.91 16.16
N ASN A 118 -7.28 12.11 16.12
CA ASN A 118 -7.59 13.11 15.12
C ASN A 118 -6.42 13.25 14.13
N ASP A 119 -6.52 12.54 13.02
CA ASP A 119 -5.39 12.28 12.13
C ASP A 119 -5.38 13.18 10.90
N THR A 120 -4.21 13.31 10.27
CA THR A 120 -3.99 14.18 9.11
C THR A 120 -3.12 13.50 8.07
N LEU A 121 -3.56 13.57 6.80
CA LEU A 121 -2.69 13.33 5.65
C LEU A 121 -2.07 14.67 5.22
N ASP A 122 -0.81 14.89 5.58
CA ASP A 122 -0.06 16.10 5.24
C ASP A 122 0.78 15.86 3.98
N PHE A 123 0.28 16.34 2.84
CA PHE A 123 0.98 16.29 1.56
C PHE A 123 1.42 17.68 1.08
N SER A 124 1.65 18.60 2.03
CA SER A 124 1.92 20.02 1.77
C SER A 124 3.21 20.30 0.99
N GLY A 125 4.22 19.43 1.12
CA GLY A 125 5.52 19.63 0.47
C GLY A 125 5.58 19.18 -1.00
N PHE A 126 4.49 18.69 -1.57
CA PHE A 126 4.40 18.38 -3.00
C PHE A 126 3.89 19.57 -3.81
N SER A 127 4.37 19.69 -5.05
CA SER A 127 3.99 20.76 -5.99
C SER A 127 3.12 20.28 -7.14
N GLN A 128 3.00 18.97 -7.33
CA GLN A 128 2.15 18.34 -8.33
C GLN A 128 0.68 18.49 -7.94
N ASN A 129 -0.22 18.45 -8.92
CA ASN A 129 -1.65 18.36 -8.65
C ASN A 129 -1.96 17.02 -7.96
N GLN A 130 -2.73 17.07 -6.87
CA GLN A 130 -3.05 15.90 -6.05
C GLN A 130 -4.57 15.70 -5.99
N LYS A 131 -5.00 14.45 -5.80
CA LYS A 131 -6.39 14.10 -5.46
C LYS A 131 -6.37 13.30 -4.17
N ILE A 132 -6.86 13.90 -3.08
CA ILE A 132 -6.86 13.28 -1.76
C ILE A 132 -8.28 12.87 -1.42
N ASN A 133 -8.48 11.59 -1.11
CA ASN A 133 -9.76 11.04 -0.70
C ASN A 133 -9.64 10.43 0.70
N LEU A 134 -10.42 10.97 1.65
CA LEU A 134 -10.39 10.55 3.06
C LEU A 134 -11.41 9.45 3.40
N ASN A 135 -12.17 8.95 2.41
CA ASN A 135 -13.09 7.84 2.63
C ASN A 135 -12.32 6.52 2.81
N GLU A 136 -12.85 5.63 3.64
CA GLU A 136 -12.28 4.29 3.81
C GLU A 136 -12.14 3.55 2.47
N LYS A 137 -11.05 2.78 2.33
CA LYS A 137 -10.71 1.99 1.13
C LYS A 137 -10.49 2.79 -0.15
N ALA A 138 -10.59 4.13 -0.11
CA ALA A 138 -10.34 4.94 -1.28
C ALA A 138 -8.84 5.10 -1.56
N LEU A 139 -8.50 5.15 -2.83
CA LEU A 139 -7.16 5.51 -3.28
C LEU A 139 -7.04 7.02 -3.51
N SER A 140 -5.82 7.53 -3.41
CA SER A 140 -5.48 8.94 -3.67
C SER A 140 -4.37 9.05 -4.74
N ASP A 141 -4.30 10.19 -5.43
CA ASP A 141 -3.19 10.53 -6.32
C ASP A 141 -2.30 11.55 -5.59
N VAL A 142 -1.13 11.13 -5.09
CA VAL A 142 -0.28 11.94 -4.19
C VAL A 142 1.14 12.06 -4.75
N GLY A 143 1.75 13.25 -4.62
CA GLY A 143 3.17 13.45 -4.96
C GLY A 143 3.56 13.18 -6.42
N GLY A 144 2.60 13.28 -7.35
CA GLY A 144 2.82 13.00 -8.77
C GLY A 144 2.73 11.52 -9.18
N LEU A 145 2.35 10.65 -8.24
CA LEU A 145 1.96 9.25 -8.49
C LEU A 145 0.44 9.16 -8.71
N LYS A 146 -0.06 7.95 -8.99
CA LYS A 146 -1.49 7.65 -9.13
C LYS A 146 -1.89 6.46 -8.27
N GLY A 147 -2.97 6.61 -7.50
CA GLY A 147 -3.58 5.57 -6.67
C GLY A 147 -2.63 4.90 -5.66
N ASN A 148 -1.88 5.71 -4.91
CA ASN A 148 -0.74 5.29 -4.08
C ASN A 148 -0.93 5.56 -2.58
#